data_AF-A0A433VNX6-F1
#
_entry.id   AF-A0A433VNX6-F1
#
_cell.length_a   1.000
_cell.length_b   1.000
_cell.length_c   1.000
_cell.angle_alpha   90.00
_cell.angle_beta   90.00
_cell.angle_gamma   90.00
#
_symmetry.space_group_name_H-M   'P 1'
#
loop_
_entity.id
_entity.type
_entity.pdbx_description
1 polymer ?
#
loop_
_entity_poly.entity_id
_entity_poly.type
_entity_poly.pdbx_seq_one_letter_code
_entity_poly.pdbx_strand_id
1 'polypeptide(L)'
;MYIQKRLAQLLINLLGNAIKFTDVDSVTLHIDVNHFSAENIVLHLFIKDTGVGMSVVQLDKIFTPLQQVGDTQRHVQIFSVWR
;
A
#
# COMPACT_ATOMS: atom_id res chain seq x y z
N MET A 1 -19.85 4.17 5.80
CA MET A 1 -19.32 2.84 6.19
C MET A 1 -18.44 2.18 5.11
N TYR A 2 -18.76 2.28 3.82
CA TYR A 2 -18.00 1.61 2.73
C TYR A 2 -16.62 2.25 2.43
N ILE A 3 -16.53 3.59 2.49
CA ILE A 3 -15.29 4.33 2.16
C ILE A 3 -14.19 4.09 3.20
N GLN A 4 -14.54 4.05 4.49
CA GLN A 4 -13.59 3.73 5.58
C GLN A 4 -12.96 2.35 5.38
N LYS A 5 -13.74 1.35 4.95
CA LYS A 5 -13.23 0.00 4.67
C LYS A 5 -12.25 -0.01 3.49
N ARG A 6 -12.49 0.78 2.45
CA ARG A 6 -11.58 0.87 1.29
C ARG A 6 -10.28 1.60 1.62
N LEU A 7 -10.33 2.70 2.36
CA LEU A 7 -9.12 3.41 2.80
C LEU A 7 -8.28 2.54 3.73
N ALA A 8 -8.91 1.89 4.72
CA ALA A 8 -8.23 0.97 5.60
C ALA A 8 -7.60 -0.19 4.82
N GLN A 9 -8.31 -0.78 3.86
CA GLN A 9 -7.76 -1.85 3.03
C GLN A 9 -6.57 -1.40 2.19
N LEU A 10 -6.64 -0.20 1.59
CA LEU A 10 -5.53 0.38 0.84
C LEU A 10 -4.30 0.54 1.74
N LEU A 11 -4.47 1.11 2.93
CA LEU A 11 -3.38 1.30 3.88
C LEU A 11 -2.81 -0.02 4.39
N ILE A 12 -3.65 -1.02 4.69
CA ILE A 12 -3.22 -2.35 5.09
C ILE A 12 -2.36 -2.99 3.99
N ASN A 13 -2.77 -2.87 2.73
CA ASN A 13 -2.03 -3.44 1.61
C ASN A 13 -0.67 -2.76 1.44
N LEU A 14 -0.62 -1.43 1.47
CA LEU A 14 0.63 -0.68 1.27
C LEU A 14 1.59 -0.85 2.45
N LEU A 15 1.10 -0.70 3.69
CA LEU A 15 1.91 -0.90 4.89
C LEU A 15 2.33 -2.37 5.04
N GLY A 16 1.45 -3.31 4.71
CA GLY A 16 1.78 -4.73 4.70
C GLY A 16 2.92 -5.05 3.74
N ASN A 17 2.93 -4.43 2.56
CA ASN A 17 4.06 -4.55 1.62
C ASN A 17 5.34 -3.92 2.19
N ALA A 18 5.26 -2.68 2.69
CA ALA A 18 6.41 -1.99 3.27
C ALA A 18 7.06 -2.81 4.41
N ILE A 19 6.25 -3.35 5.33
CA ILE A 19 6.72 -4.21 6.44
C ILE A 19 7.31 -5.52 5.90
N LYS A 20 6.65 -6.16 4.93
CA LYS A 20 7.12 -7.43 4.35
C LYS A 20 8.50 -7.32 3.72
N PHE A 21 8.85 -6.17 3.16
CA PHE A 21 10.10 -5.96 2.42
C PHE A 21 11.16 -5.17 3.19
N THR A 22 10.87 -4.79 4.44
CA THR A 22 11.79 -4.07 5.33
C THR A 22 12.25 -5.00 6.45
N ASP A 23 13.43 -5.59 6.29
CA ASP A 23 13.99 -6.51 7.29
C ASP A 23 14.57 -5.79 8.51
N VAL A 24 15.10 -4.58 8.32
CA VAL A 24 15.78 -3.76 9.33
C VAL A 24 15.34 -2.31 9.17
N ASP A 25 15.37 -1.56 10.28
CA ASP A 25 14.89 -0.17 10.43
C ASP A 25 13.37 -0.04 10.47
N SER A 26 12.79 0.90 9.71
CA SER A 26 11.46 1.43 10.02
C SER A 26 10.62 1.69 8.78
N VAL A 27 9.32 1.51 8.96
CA VAL A 27 8.28 1.95 8.03
C VAL A 27 7.57 3.15 8.67
N THR A 28 7.48 4.26 7.94
CA THR A 28 6.84 5.49 8.41
C THR A 28 5.62 5.82 7.56
N LEU A 29 4.47 5.99 8.20
CA LEU A 29 3.29 6.63 7.62
C LEU A 29 3.23 8.08 8.08
N HIS A 30 3.27 9.01 7.13
CA HIS A 30 3.04 10.43 7.36
C HIS A 30 1.72 10.84 6.72
N ILE A 31 0.96 11.68 7.42
CA ILE A 31 -0.31 12.21 6.94
C ILE A 31 -0.31 13.71 7.17
N ASP A 32 -0.51 14.46 6.09
CA ASP A 32 -0.59 15.91 6.09
C ASP A 32 -1.89 16.39 5.43
N VAL A 33 -2.37 17.55 5.88
CA VAL A 33 -3.54 18.21 5.29
C VAL A 33 -3.04 19.16 4.21
N ASN A 34 -3.22 18.77 2.95
CA ASN A 34 -2.85 19.61 1.82
C ASN A 34 -3.87 20.73 1.58
N HIS A 35 -5.15 20.47 1.83
CA HIS A 35 -6.20 21.48 1.71
C HIS A 35 -7.30 21.26 2.74
N PHE A 36 -7.80 22.35 3.31
CA PHE A 36 -8.90 22.35 4.26
C PHE A 36 -9.85 23.52 3.95
N SER A 37 -11.13 23.21 3.75
CA SER A 37 -12.19 24.18 3.49
C SER A 37 -13.45 23.78 4.25
N ALA A 38 -14.48 24.64 4.21
CA ALA A 38 -15.77 24.34 4.82
C ALA A 38 -16.47 23.11 4.20
N GLU A 39 -16.14 22.78 2.94
CA GLU A 39 -16.82 21.72 2.19
C GLU A 39 -15.99 20.44 2.11
N ASN A 40 -14.66 20.56 2.05
CA ASN A 40 -13.78 19.44 1.76
C ASN A 40 -12.43 19.51 2.48
N ILE A 41 -11.86 18.32 2.74
CA ILE A 41 -10.50 18.13 3.26
C ILE A 41 -9.74 17.24 2.27
N VAL A 42 -8.53 17.65 1.90
CA VAL A 42 -7.60 16.85 1.11
C VAL A 42 -6.45 16.42 2.01
N LEU A 43 -6.34 15.12 2.21
CA LEU A 43 -5.22 14.51 2.94
C LEU A 43 -4.20 13.98 1.94
N HIS A 44 -2.93 14.24 2.21
CA HIS A 44 -1.82 13.55 1.61
C HIS A 44 -1.31 12.50 2.58
N LEU A 45 -1.03 11.31 2.04
CA LEU A 45 -0.54 10.18 2.80
C LEU A 45 0.75 9.71 2.13
N PHE A 46 1.82 9.64 2.91
CA PHE A 46 3.14 9.19 2.47
C PHE A 46 3.54 7.97 3.28
N ILE A 47 3.92 6.91 2.59
CA ILE A 47 4.54 5.73 3.22
C ILE A 47 5.99 5.69 2.75
N LYS A 48 6.92 5.63 3.71
CA LYS A 48 8.34 5.45 3.45
C LYS A 48 8.81 4.20 4.17
N ASP A 49 9.56 3.37 3.47
CA ASP A 49 10.22 2.19 4.02
C ASP A 49 11.72 2.20 3.67
N THR A 50 12.47 1.33 4.33
CA THR A 50 13.92 1.15 4.15
C THR A 50 14.25 -0.23 3.58
N GLY A 51 13.28 -0.87 2.94
CA GLY A 51 13.42 -2.19 2.38
C GLY A 51 14.33 -2.25 1.16
N VAL A 52 14.40 -3.43 0.55
CA VAL A 52 15.24 -3.73 -0.62
C VAL A 52 14.97 -2.85 -1.86
N GLY A 53 13.89 -2.06 -1.84
CA GLY A 53 13.48 -1.20 -2.93
C GLY A 53 12.92 -1.99 -4.12
N MET A 54 12.72 -1.30 -5.24
CA MET A 54 12.24 -1.88 -6.49
C MET A 54 13.13 -1.42 -7.65
N SER A 55 13.42 -2.34 -8.57
CA SER A 55 14.03 -1.97 -9.85
C SER A 55 13.03 -1.20 -10.72
N VAL A 56 13.54 -0.45 -11.70
CA VAL A 56 12.71 0.32 -12.65
C VAL A 56 11.70 -0.58 -13.37
N VAL A 57 12.11 -1.78 -13.77
CA VAL A 57 11.24 -2.76 -14.45
C VAL A 57 10.11 -3.28 -13.53
N GLN A 58 10.36 -3.35 -12.22
CA GLN A 58 9.33 -3.72 -11.26
C GLN A 58 8.34 -2.56 -11.05
N LEU A 59 8.83 -1.32 -10.98
CA LEU A 59 8.00 -0.11 -10.85
C LEU A 59 6.95 0.00 -11.96
N ASP A 60 7.32 -0.29 -13.21
CA ASP A 60 6.38 -0.26 -14.34
C ASP A 60 5.25 -1.30 -14.21
N LYS A 61 5.47 -2.36 -13.41
CA LYS A 61 4.54 -3.48 -13.26
C LYS A 61 3.71 -3.41 -11.99
N ILE A 62 4.00 -2.53 -11.04
CA ILE A 62 3.30 -2.52 -9.73
C ILE A 62 1.80 -2.20 -9.85
N PHE A 63 1.41 -1.49 -10.91
CA PHE A 63 0.01 -1.14 -11.20
C PHE A 63 -0.67 -2.11 -12.17
N THR A 64 0.04 -3.14 -12.64
CA THR A 64 -0.59 -4.17 -13.47
C THR A 64 -1.41 -5.11 -12.59
N PRO A 65 -2.65 -5.46 -12.98
CA PRO A 65 -3.43 -6.47 -12.26
C PRO A 65 -2.64 -7.78 -12.23
N LEU A 66 -2.39 -8.33 -11.04
CA LEU A 66 -1.74 -9.63 -10.92
C LEU A 66 -2.66 -10.72 -11.50
N GLN A 67 -2.17 -11.51 -12.44
CA GLN A 67 -2.77 -12.81 -12.74
C GLN A 67 -2.36 -13.80 -11.65
N GLN A 68 -3.33 -14.36 -10.94
CA GLN A 68 -3.08 -15.43 -9.97
C GLN A 68 -2.74 -16.72 -10.73
N VAL A 69 -1.47 -17.09 -10.76
CA VAL A 69 -1.03 -18.41 -11.25
C VAL A 69 -0.89 -19.33 -10.03
N GLY A 70 -1.43 -20.56 -10.14
CA GLY A 70 -1.83 -21.41 -9.03
C GLY A 70 -0.74 -21.98 -8.10
N ASP A 71 -1.27 -22.37 -6.93
CA ASP A 71 -0.90 -23.35 -5.90
C ASP A 71 0.37 -23.18 -5.00
N THR A 72 0.07 -22.77 -3.75
CA THR A 72 0.55 -23.27 -2.45
C THR A 72 2.05 -23.39 -2.16
N GLN A 73 2.62 -22.38 -1.47
CA GLN A 73 3.29 -22.49 -0.15
C GLN A 73 3.84 -21.14 0.33
N ARG A 74 2.96 -20.39 1.02
CA ARG A 74 3.18 -19.42 2.13
C ARG A 74 1.93 -18.58 2.19
N HIS A 75 1.00 -18.99 3.06
CA HIS A 75 -0.27 -18.31 3.28
C HIS A 75 -0.01 -16.91 3.87
N VAL A 76 0.02 -15.90 3.00
CA VAL A 76 -0.42 -14.54 3.31
C VAL A 76 -1.33 -14.13 2.17
N GLN A 77 -2.63 -14.40 2.35
CA GLN A 77 -3.67 -13.92 1.44
C GLN A 77 -3.79 -12.41 1.59
N ILE A 78 -3.30 -11.65 0.61
CA ILE A 78 -3.70 -10.24 0.39
C ILE A 78 -4.52 -10.22 -0.91
N PHE A 79 -5.62 -10.97 -0.90
CA PHE A 79 -6.72 -10.71 -1.83
C PHE A 79 -7.26 -9.30 -1.48
N SER A 80 -7.10 -8.36 -2.41
CA SER A 80 -7.76 -7.03 -2.50
C SER A 80 -6.81 -5.84 -2.73
N VAL A 81 -5.69 -6.03 -3.40
CA VAL A 81 -5.23 -4.94 -4.28
C VAL A 81 -6.04 -5.11 -5.58
N TRP A 82 -6.88 -4.12 -5.90
CA TRP A 82 -7.69 -3.99 -7.12
C TRP A 82 -9.09 -4.64 -7.11
N ARG A 83 -10.06 -3.91 -6.55
CA ARG A 83 -11.44 -3.90 -7.06
C ARG A 83 -11.96 -2.47 -7.15
#